data_AF-A0A1C7EF27-F1
#
_entry.id   AF-A0A1C7EF27-F1
#
_cell.length_a   1.000
_cell.length_b   1.000
_cell.length_c   1.000
_cell.angle_alpha   90.00
_cell.angle_beta   90.00
_cell.angle_gamma   90.00
#
_symmetry.space_group_name_H-M   'P 1'
#
loop_
_entity.id
_entity.type
_entity.pdbx_description
1 polymer ?
#
loop_
_entity_poly.entity_id
_entity_poly.type
_entity_poly.pdbx_seq_one_letter_code
_entity_poly.pdbx_strand_id
1 'polypeptide(L)'
;MLEIKEKWYTGWERDFSKEYLKTLKTEALIESLEFFDTFMERSEIDSVYEVLNALPGHGKTTALKIFIKKNLENRSSVSGLIVLREKKQIKELASFAEGYPNGVLYVDSENYHQVKAFISDYQFVIITHERLKNLILNEGTTNHLSAFKVWKDRKRVLIIDEAPVFVDSTTFELGKGLEWLDDCFKAGGHIFTSEQQIMIRSLIQILLAREFLQNKEVKTKALISHLDSEIYREVLIKFFEIVENHMEKMSKAESIGIFQWFKKLVYVDATGYIDTGFYSESYSDHKKIICSRRIDYRKSGCSILILDGTASHTREIYNKEYRLHSSVNHTKYERLTIHQQRINTSARKRRIMRGFSTQKLIASDIQKIQQNLGIVPFPIMSKFEIKEYVKLNVISKENFETYFQISDSDDSTLPINLLNTVGKNYLSDQNSLYLTSLPNRTASYYKAMAISLYENAVLPLDFSMEVKDKKNKNAWFADERIEKIYEESLRAELFQIISRSNIRNLSVSSDETVHIFIATNFDHLIEGMMKMFDGKVSLIQTDVEKDSKFEARLDEKVKEAAEKIINENIKLPAAVGKVTNGSALKNLLNQHWHDPKKRKIITAVFRRNELDIIEKSVQGGKVNKEVIYFSKS
;
A
#
# COMPACT_ATOMS: atom_id res chain seq x y z
N MET A 1 -8.06 26.64 46.73
CA MET A 1 -7.00 25.72 46.29
C MET A 1 -7.66 24.66 45.45
N LEU A 2 -7.42 24.66 44.14
CA LEU A 2 -7.81 23.56 43.26
C LEU A 2 -6.78 22.46 43.50
N GLU A 3 -7.20 21.30 44.03
CA GLU A 3 -6.37 20.10 44.01
C GLU A 3 -6.00 19.80 42.56
N ILE A 4 -4.73 19.92 42.22
CA ILE A 4 -4.21 19.39 40.96
C ILE A 4 -4.35 17.87 41.08
N LYS A 5 -5.41 17.30 40.49
CA LYS A 5 -5.53 15.86 40.34
C LYS A 5 -4.29 15.38 39.60
N GLU A 6 -3.52 14.53 40.25
CA GLU A 6 -2.39 13.84 39.63
C GLU A 6 -2.92 13.02 38.44
N LYS A 7 -2.36 13.25 37.25
CA LYS A 7 -2.81 12.55 36.05
C LYS A 7 -2.44 11.06 36.14
N TRP A 8 -3.27 10.17 35.59
CA TRP A 8 -3.10 8.72 35.72
C TRP A 8 -1.77 8.18 35.16
N TYR A 9 -1.16 8.91 34.22
CA TYR A 9 0.10 8.57 33.58
C TYR A 9 1.34 9.18 34.25
N THR A 10 1.21 9.80 35.42
CA THR A 10 2.35 10.45 36.10
C THR A 10 3.51 9.46 36.36
N GLY A 11 4.74 9.88 36.08
CA GLY A 11 5.96 9.07 36.28
C GLY A 11 6.22 7.99 35.24
N TRP A 12 5.52 8.01 34.09
CA TRP A 12 5.73 7.08 32.97
C TRP A 12 7.15 7.09 32.41
N GLU A 13 7.90 8.18 32.57
CA GLU A 13 9.26 8.34 32.05
C GLU A 13 10.21 7.30 32.65
N ARG A 14 9.94 6.85 33.87
CA ARG A 14 10.75 5.85 34.59
C ARG A 14 10.71 4.47 33.93
N ASP A 15 9.72 4.23 33.08
CA ASP A 15 9.51 2.95 32.41
C ASP A 15 10.36 2.79 31.14
N PHE A 16 11.11 3.83 30.76
CA PHE A 16 11.89 3.86 29.52
C PHE A 16 13.35 4.29 29.75
N SER A 17 14.24 3.85 28.87
CA SER A 17 15.65 4.28 28.92
C SER A 17 15.78 5.76 28.55
N LYS A 18 16.82 6.42 29.07
CA LYS A 18 17.11 7.83 28.75
C LYS A 18 17.36 8.03 27.26
N GLU A 19 17.98 7.07 26.60
CA GLU A 19 18.22 7.06 25.15
C GLU A 19 16.89 7.05 24.38
N TYR A 20 15.94 6.20 24.78
CA TYR A 20 14.64 6.12 24.14
C TYR A 20 13.83 7.41 24.34
N LEU A 21 13.83 7.97 25.54
CA LEU A 21 13.13 9.23 25.83
C LEU A 21 13.62 10.39 24.95
N LYS A 22 14.92 10.44 24.60
CA LYS A 22 15.47 11.45 23.67
C LYS A 22 14.91 11.36 22.24
N THR A 23 14.37 10.21 21.86
CA THR A 23 13.74 10.00 20.54
C THR A 23 12.27 10.41 20.51
N LEU A 24 11.64 10.60 21.68
CA LEU A 24 10.22 10.92 21.79
C LEU A 24 10.00 12.44 21.80
N LYS A 25 9.00 12.87 21.04
CA LYS A 25 8.41 14.20 21.23
C LYS A 25 7.38 14.10 22.35
N THR A 26 7.76 14.54 23.55
CA THR A 26 6.96 14.36 24.77
C THR A 26 5.58 15.00 24.63
N GLU A 27 5.48 16.18 24.04
CA GLU A 27 4.21 16.90 23.86
C GLU A 27 3.20 16.10 23.02
N ALA A 28 3.66 15.51 21.91
CA ALA A 28 2.82 14.67 21.05
C ALA A 28 2.36 13.38 21.75
N LEU A 29 3.21 12.80 22.60
CA LEU A 29 2.87 11.65 23.42
C LEU A 29 1.82 12.02 24.47
N ILE A 30 2.00 13.14 25.18
CA ILE A 30 1.05 13.62 26.19
C ILE A 30 -0.33 13.88 25.58
N GLU A 31 -0.42 14.48 24.38
CA GLU A 31 -1.69 14.65 23.66
C GLU A 31 -2.43 13.30 23.45
N SER A 32 -1.68 12.25 23.11
CA SER A 32 -2.27 10.91 22.93
C SER A 32 -2.77 10.33 24.27
N LEU A 33 -2.03 10.53 25.36
CA LEU A 33 -2.42 10.08 26.71
C LEU A 33 -3.65 10.83 27.24
N GLU A 34 -3.74 12.14 27.01
CA GLU A 34 -4.91 12.96 27.36
C GLU A 34 -6.13 12.57 26.54
N PHE A 35 -5.94 12.22 25.27
CA PHE A 35 -7.02 11.71 24.44
C PHE A 35 -7.54 10.36 24.97
N PHE A 36 -6.67 9.48 25.45
CA PHE A 36 -7.09 8.21 26.04
C PHE A 36 -7.97 8.45 27.28
N ASP A 37 -7.60 9.39 28.14
CA ASP A 37 -8.39 9.77 29.32
C ASP A 37 -9.80 10.21 28.91
N THR A 38 -9.87 11.14 27.94
CA THR A 38 -11.14 11.66 27.39
C THR A 38 -11.99 10.56 26.75
N PHE A 39 -11.36 9.65 26.01
CA PHE A 39 -12.05 8.51 25.39
C PHE A 39 -12.62 7.57 26.46
N MET A 40 -11.86 7.27 27.52
CA MET A 40 -12.30 6.40 28.60
C MET A 40 -13.51 6.99 29.32
N GLU A 41 -13.46 8.27 29.71
CA GLU A 41 -14.59 8.96 30.36
C GLU A 41 -15.87 8.88 29.51
N ARG A 42 -15.77 9.10 28.20
CA ARG A 42 -16.93 8.99 27.30
C ARG A 42 -17.43 7.55 27.16
N SER A 43 -16.51 6.58 27.13
CA SER A 43 -16.82 5.16 26.97
C SER A 43 -17.58 4.56 28.16
N GLU A 44 -17.51 5.20 29.33
CA GLU A 44 -18.30 4.82 30.50
C GLU A 44 -19.77 5.27 30.40
N ILE A 45 -20.05 6.31 29.60
CA ILE A 45 -21.39 6.90 29.45
C ILE A 45 -22.13 6.24 28.28
N ASP A 46 -21.48 6.11 27.12
CA ASP A 46 -22.10 5.59 25.90
C ASP A 46 -21.09 4.80 25.04
N SER A 47 -21.62 4.03 24.08
CA SER A 47 -20.81 3.40 23.05
C SER A 47 -20.24 4.45 22.11
N VAL A 48 -18.93 4.67 22.18
CA VAL A 48 -18.23 5.65 21.35
C VAL A 48 -17.35 4.97 20.32
N TYR A 49 -17.35 5.51 19.09
CA TYR A 49 -16.55 5.02 17.96
C TYR A 49 -15.70 6.17 17.43
N GLU A 50 -14.43 6.19 17.80
CA GLU A 50 -13.54 7.34 17.58
C GLU A 50 -12.25 6.91 16.87
N VAL A 51 -11.70 7.84 16.08
CA VAL A 51 -10.42 7.67 15.40
C VAL A 51 -9.52 8.83 15.81
N LEU A 52 -8.38 8.51 16.42
CA LEU A 52 -7.34 9.48 16.72
C LEU A 52 -6.37 9.55 15.53
N ASN A 53 -6.43 10.66 14.79
CA ASN A 53 -5.56 10.94 13.65
C ASN A 53 -4.19 11.47 14.10
N ALA A 54 -3.45 10.64 14.82
CA ALA A 54 -2.09 10.93 15.26
C ALA A 54 -1.06 10.30 14.32
N LEU A 55 -0.12 11.11 13.81
CA LEU A 55 0.80 10.69 12.75
C LEU A 55 1.82 9.63 13.22
N PRO A 56 2.46 8.89 12.30
CA PRO A 56 3.64 8.10 12.63
C PRO A 56 4.71 8.97 13.32
N GLY A 57 5.31 8.46 14.41
CA GLY A 57 6.28 9.21 15.22
C GLY A 57 5.68 9.97 16.42
N HIS A 58 4.35 10.15 16.51
CA HIS A 58 3.69 10.84 17.63
C HIS A 58 3.55 9.97 18.91
N GLY A 59 4.26 8.84 19.00
CA GLY A 59 4.29 8.03 20.22
C GLY A 59 3.01 7.21 20.52
N LYS A 60 2.11 6.97 19.56
CA LYS A 60 0.85 6.23 19.77
C LYS A 60 1.05 4.87 20.46
N THR A 61 1.94 4.03 19.92
CA THR A 61 2.24 2.72 20.49
C THR A 61 2.90 2.85 21.88
N THR A 62 3.64 3.93 22.13
CA THR A 62 4.20 4.24 23.45
C THR A 62 3.11 4.65 24.43
N ALA A 63 2.15 5.48 24.01
CA ALA A 63 0.98 5.84 24.81
C ALA A 63 0.18 4.60 25.19
N LEU A 64 0.04 3.64 24.27
CA LEU A 64 -0.60 2.36 24.52
C LEU A 64 0.17 1.49 25.54
N LYS A 65 1.51 1.44 25.47
CA LYS A 65 2.36 0.78 26.48
C LYS A 65 2.14 1.38 27.88
N ILE A 66 2.14 2.71 27.97
CA ILE A 66 1.92 3.44 29.22
C ILE A 66 0.50 3.20 29.75
N PHE A 67 -0.50 3.26 28.87
CA PHE A 67 -1.91 2.99 29.19
C PHE A 67 -2.11 1.64 29.86
N ILE A 68 -1.59 0.57 29.28
CA ILE A 68 -1.73 -0.77 29.85
C ILE A 68 -1.02 -0.85 31.19
N LYS A 69 0.27 -0.48 31.24
CA LYS A 69 1.09 -0.63 32.45
C LYS A 69 0.53 0.19 33.62
N LYS A 70 0.16 1.45 33.41
CA LYS A 70 -0.37 2.31 34.48
C LYS A 70 -1.74 1.86 34.98
N ASN A 71 -2.61 1.34 34.11
CA ASN A 71 -3.88 0.78 34.57
C ASN A 71 -3.69 -0.49 35.41
N LEU A 72 -2.67 -1.30 35.12
CA LEU A 72 -2.30 -2.45 35.95
C LEU A 72 -1.68 -2.02 37.29
N GLU A 73 -0.74 -1.08 37.29
CA GLU A 73 -0.09 -0.52 38.50
C GLU A 73 -1.10 0.11 39.46
N ASN A 74 -2.00 0.94 38.92
CA ASN A 74 -3.00 1.66 39.69
C ASN A 74 -4.20 0.77 40.09
N ARG A 75 -4.20 -0.51 39.68
CA ARG A 75 -5.32 -1.45 39.86
C ARG A 75 -6.65 -0.87 39.38
N SER A 76 -6.58 -0.14 38.27
CA SER A 76 -7.73 0.47 37.61
C SER A 76 -8.71 -0.60 37.15
N SER A 77 -9.99 -0.24 37.07
CA SER A 77 -11.02 -1.11 36.51
C SER A 77 -11.12 -1.07 34.98
N VAL A 78 -10.33 -0.23 34.33
CA VAL A 78 -10.27 -0.12 32.87
C VAL A 78 -9.72 -1.42 32.27
N SER A 79 -10.43 -1.98 31.29
CA SER A 79 -10.03 -3.21 30.61
C SER A 79 -10.11 -3.04 29.09
N GLY A 80 -9.25 -3.73 28.35
CA GLY A 80 -9.11 -3.50 26.91
C GLY A 80 -8.90 -4.76 26.09
N LEU A 81 -9.46 -4.78 24.89
CA LEU A 81 -9.07 -5.64 23.78
C LEU A 81 -8.17 -4.82 22.85
N ILE A 82 -6.89 -5.17 22.81
CA ILE A 82 -5.84 -4.43 22.11
C ILE A 82 -5.51 -5.15 20.82
N VAL A 83 -5.53 -4.42 19.71
CA VAL A 83 -5.36 -5.00 18.37
C VAL A 83 -4.13 -4.41 17.72
N LEU A 84 -3.13 -5.25 17.48
CA LEU A 84 -1.85 -4.87 16.87
C LEU A 84 -1.63 -5.63 15.57
N ARG A 85 -0.84 -5.04 14.66
CA ARG A 85 -0.59 -5.65 13.35
C ARG A 85 0.56 -6.66 13.38
N GLU A 86 1.63 -6.38 14.14
CA GLU A 86 2.84 -7.21 14.14
C GLU A 86 2.99 -8.06 15.40
N LYS A 87 3.27 -9.36 15.23
CA LYS A 87 3.55 -10.29 16.34
C LYS A 87 4.71 -9.80 17.24
N LYS A 88 5.70 -9.11 16.67
CA LYS A 88 6.83 -8.53 17.43
C LYS A 88 6.36 -7.45 18.42
N GLN A 89 5.52 -6.52 17.98
CA GLN A 89 4.98 -5.46 18.83
C GLN A 89 4.14 -6.03 19.98
N ILE A 90 3.39 -7.10 19.70
CA ILE A 90 2.63 -7.84 20.71
C ILE A 90 3.57 -8.41 21.78
N LYS A 91 4.64 -9.09 21.38
CA LYS A 91 5.64 -9.66 22.32
C LYS A 91 6.28 -8.57 23.18
N GLU A 92 6.66 -7.45 22.56
CA GLU A 92 7.20 -6.29 23.30
C GLU A 92 6.19 -5.73 24.31
N LEU A 93 4.92 -5.61 23.93
CA LEU A 93 3.87 -5.09 24.80
C LEU A 93 3.57 -6.05 25.97
N ALA A 94 3.56 -7.35 25.70
CA ALA A 94 3.37 -8.37 26.73
C ALA A 94 4.52 -8.37 27.74
N SER A 95 5.77 -8.29 27.27
CA SER A 95 6.95 -8.18 28.15
C SER A 95 6.95 -6.88 28.97
N PHE A 96 6.51 -5.76 28.38
CA PHE A 96 6.42 -4.48 29.09
C PHE A 96 5.42 -4.50 30.27
N ALA A 97 4.45 -5.41 30.22
CA ALA A 97 3.43 -5.61 31.26
C ALA A 97 3.66 -6.91 32.06
N GLU A 98 4.86 -7.47 32.03
CA GLU A 98 5.23 -8.63 32.83
C GLU A 98 5.22 -8.29 34.33
N GLY A 99 4.89 -9.27 35.18
CA GLY A 99 4.83 -9.10 36.64
C GLY A 99 3.44 -8.80 37.21
N TYR A 100 2.41 -8.63 36.37
CA TYR A 100 1.02 -8.45 36.81
C TYR A 100 0.18 -9.73 36.58
N PRO A 101 -0.18 -10.49 37.63
CA PRO A 101 -1.02 -11.68 37.50
C PRO A 101 -2.35 -11.36 36.82
N ASN A 102 -2.72 -12.13 35.79
CA ASN A 102 -3.90 -11.88 34.96
C ASN A 102 -3.98 -10.45 34.39
N GLY A 103 -2.83 -9.78 34.19
CA GLY A 103 -2.78 -8.44 33.62
C GLY A 103 -2.99 -8.46 32.11
N VAL A 104 -2.13 -9.17 31.38
CA VAL A 104 -2.11 -9.22 29.91
C VAL A 104 -2.10 -10.65 29.40
N LEU A 105 -2.94 -10.95 28.41
CA LEU A 105 -2.94 -12.21 27.66
C LEU A 105 -2.78 -11.95 26.16
N TYR A 106 -1.84 -12.63 25.53
CA TYR A 106 -1.73 -12.66 24.07
C TYR A 106 -2.52 -13.85 23.50
N VAL A 107 -3.33 -13.60 22.46
CA VAL A 107 -4.08 -14.65 21.77
C VAL A 107 -3.89 -14.54 20.25
N ASP A 108 -3.40 -15.62 19.64
CA ASP A 108 -3.33 -15.80 18.19
C ASP A 108 -4.01 -17.10 17.75
N SER A 109 -3.77 -17.52 16.51
CA SER A 109 -4.28 -18.78 15.96
C SER A 109 -3.59 -20.01 16.55
N GLU A 110 -2.33 -19.90 16.96
CA GLU A 110 -1.49 -21.02 17.41
C GLU A 110 -1.79 -21.38 18.86
N ASN A 111 -1.98 -20.38 19.72
CA ASN A 111 -2.19 -20.60 21.15
C ASN A 111 -3.66 -20.63 21.60
N TYR A 112 -4.60 -20.30 20.70
CA TYR A 112 -6.02 -20.11 21.03
C TYR A 112 -6.63 -21.23 21.87
N HIS A 113 -6.46 -22.47 21.41
CA HIS A 113 -7.11 -23.62 22.01
C HIS A 113 -6.64 -23.85 23.45
N GLN A 114 -5.42 -23.42 23.77
CA GLN A 114 -4.82 -23.53 25.10
C GLN A 114 -5.32 -22.40 26.02
N VAL A 115 -5.46 -21.18 25.49
CA VAL A 115 -5.75 -19.99 26.30
C VAL A 115 -7.22 -19.59 26.34
N LYS A 116 -8.08 -20.16 25.47
CA LYS A 116 -9.49 -19.74 25.31
C LYS A 116 -10.31 -19.71 26.60
N ALA A 117 -10.03 -20.62 27.52
CA ALA A 117 -10.77 -20.74 28.78
C ALA A 117 -10.45 -19.61 29.77
N PHE A 118 -9.29 -18.96 29.61
CA PHE A 118 -8.78 -17.95 30.54
C PHE A 118 -8.96 -16.52 30.02
N ILE A 119 -9.42 -16.33 28.78
CA ILE A 119 -9.48 -15.00 28.13
C ILE A 119 -10.28 -14.00 28.97
N SER A 120 -11.37 -14.43 29.59
CA SER A 120 -12.21 -13.60 30.47
C SER A 120 -11.51 -13.12 31.74
N ASP A 121 -10.46 -13.81 32.18
CA ASP A 121 -9.82 -13.58 33.48
C ASP A 121 -8.80 -12.44 33.42
N TYR A 122 -8.27 -12.16 32.23
CA TYR A 122 -7.19 -11.18 32.03
C TYR A 122 -7.71 -9.76 31.82
N GLN A 123 -7.10 -8.73 32.41
CA GLN A 123 -7.57 -7.34 32.28
C GLN A 123 -7.36 -6.74 30.88
N PHE A 124 -6.29 -7.13 30.19
CA PHE A 124 -6.04 -6.76 28.80
C PHE A 124 -5.79 -8.00 27.96
N VAL A 125 -6.42 -8.06 26.79
CA VAL A 125 -6.22 -9.14 25.82
C VAL A 125 -5.65 -8.52 24.55
N ILE A 126 -4.53 -9.04 24.07
CA ILE A 126 -3.87 -8.56 22.86
C ILE A 126 -4.07 -9.58 21.74
N ILE A 127 -4.58 -9.13 20.59
CA ILE A 127 -4.83 -9.95 19.40
C ILE A 127 -4.29 -9.28 18.13
N THR A 128 -4.25 -10.06 17.04
CA THR A 128 -3.92 -9.53 15.71
C THR A 128 -5.13 -8.92 15.00
N HIS A 129 -4.89 -8.05 14.02
CA HIS A 129 -5.92 -7.53 13.10
C HIS A 129 -6.72 -8.65 12.42
N GLU A 130 -6.04 -9.69 11.97
CA GLU A 130 -6.68 -10.85 11.32
C GLU A 130 -7.60 -11.60 12.27
N ARG A 131 -7.18 -11.77 13.53
CA ARG A 131 -8.01 -12.38 14.57
C ARG A 131 -9.26 -11.56 14.83
N LEU A 132 -9.13 -10.24 14.96
CA LEU A 132 -10.28 -9.35 15.14
C LEU A 132 -11.26 -9.49 13.96
N LYS A 133 -10.76 -9.42 12.72
CA LYS A 133 -11.58 -9.64 11.51
C LYS A 133 -12.36 -10.95 11.60
N ASN A 134 -11.69 -12.06 11.92
CA ASN A 134 -12.31 -13.37 11.99
C ASN A 134 -13.34 -13.48 13.12
N LEU A 135 -13.11 -12.82 14.26
CA LEU A 135 -14.07 -12.77 15.37
C LEU A 135 -15.36 -12.02 14.98
N ILE A 136 -15.25 -10.91 14.24
CA ILE A 136 -16.41 -10.12 13.79
C ILE A 136 -17.20 -10.84 12.68
N LEU A 137 -16.50 -11.46 11.72
CA LEU A 137 -17.17 -12.15 10.60
C LEU A 137 -17.90 -13.42 11.02
N ASN A 138 -17.50 -14.06 12.14
CA ASN A 138 -18.05 -15.32 12.64
C ASN A 138 -18.98 -15.16 13.87
N GLU A 139 -19.38 -13.93 14.22
CA GLU A 139 -20.21 -13.67 15.41
C GLU A 139 -21.54 -14.45 15.41
N GLY A 140 -22.07 -14.83 14.24
CA GLY A 140 -23.31 -15.61 14.10
C GLY A 140 -23.17 -17.14 14.12
N THR A 141 -21.95 -17.68 14.02
CA THR A 141 -21.71 -19.14 13.94
C THR A 141 -21.20 -19.74 15.24
N THR A 142 -20.54 -18.94 16.08
CA THR A 142 -19.93 -19.42 17.33
C THR A 142 -19.95 -18.35 18.42
N ASN A 143 -20.25 -18.72 19.67
CA ASN A 143 -20.21 -17.84 20.85
C ASN A 143 -18.77 -17.37 21.23
N HIS A 144 -17.80 -17.41 20.31
CA HIS A 144 -16.39 -17.15 20.61
C HIS A 144 -16.09 -15.68 20.93
N LEU A 145 -16.89 -14.74 20.42
CA LEU A 145 -16.63 -13.32 20.62
C LEU A 145 -16.94 -12.86 22.06
N SER A 146 -17.85 -13.52 22.78
CA SER A 146 -18.27 -13.10 24.14
C SER A 146 -17.11 -13.08 25.13
N ALA A 147 -16.22 -14.08 25.09
CA ALA A 147 -15.05 -14.17 25.97
C ALA A 147 -14.08 -12.99 25.80
N PHE A 148 -13.99 -12.41 24.60
CA PHE A 148 -13.12 -11.27 24.31
C PHE A 148 -13.75 -9.92 24.69
N LYS A 149 -15.07 -9.84 24.84
CA LYS A 149 -15.77 -8.57 25.11
C LYS A 149 -15.76 -8.19 26.60
N VAL A 150 -15.55 -9.13 27.51
CA VAL A 150 -15.83 -8.94 28.95
C VAL A 150 -14.62 -9.28 29.82
N TRP A 151 -14.46 -8.53 30.91
CA TRP A 151 -13.58 -8.83 32.05
C TRP A 151 -14.32 -8.51 33.34
N LYS A 152 -14.46 -9.49 34.26
CA LYS A 152 -15.19 -9.33 35.53
C LYS A 152 -16.55 -8.60 35.36
N ASP A 153 -17.36 -9.09 34.42
CA ASP A 153 -18.67 -8.53 34.06
C ASP A 153 -18.67 -7.11 33.47
N ARG A 154 -17.49 -6.52 33.23
CA ARG A 154 -17.34 -5.22 32.57
C ARG A 154 -16.98 -5.40 31.11
N LYS A 155 -17.58 -4.58 30.24
CA LYS A 155 -17.20 -4.53 28.83
C LYS A 155 -15.80 -3.94 28.70
N ARG A 156 -14.98 -4.55 27.86
CA ARG A 156 -13.69 -4.00 27.45
C ARG A 156 -13.91 -2.89 26.43
N VAL A 157 -12.99 -1.93 26.40
CA VAL A 157 -12.82 -1.06 25.23
C VAL A 157 -12.01 -1.78 24.16
N LEU A 158 -12.26 -1.49 22.89
CA LEU A 158 -11.50 -2.00 21.75
C LEU A 158 -10.53 -0.92 21.26
N ILE A 159 -9.23 -1.12 21.41
CA ILE A 159 -8.20 -0.19 20.94
C ILE A 159 -7.44 -0.85 19.80
N ILE A 160 -7.46 -0.23 18.62
CA ILE A 160 -6.86 -0.75 17.40
C ILE A 160 -5.70 0.16 16.98
N ASP A 161 -4.47 -0.38 16.96
CA ASP A 161 -3.31 0.32 16.39
C ASP A 161 -3.31 0.16 14.86
N GLU A 162 -3.24 1.29 14.14
CA GLU A 162 -3.46 1.40 12.69
C GLU A 162 -4.89 1.05 12.23
N ALA A 163 -5.28 1.51 11.03
CA ALA A 163 -6.62 1.24 10.49
C ALA A 163 -6.84 -0.28 10.26
N PRO A 164 -7.98 -0.85 10.71
CA PRO A 164 -8.30 -2.24 10.44
C PRO A 164 -8.80 -2.44 9.00
N VAL A 165 -8.82 -3.70 8.55
CA VAL A 165 -9.39 -4.06 7.25
C VAL A 165 -10.91 -3.93 7.31
N PHE A 166 -11.44 -2.94 6.61
CA PHE A 166 -12.86 -2.62 6.63
C PHE A 166 -13.71 -3.36 5.59
N VAL A 167 -13.07 -4.13 4.72
CA VAL A 167 -13.69 -4.78 3.56
C VAL A 167 -13.46 -6.29 3.61
N ASP A 168 -14.56 -7.05 3.56
CA ASP A 168 -14.55 -8.48 3.30
C ASP A 168 -14.98 -8.66 1.84
N SER A 169 -14.16 -9.33 1.02
CA SER A 169 -14.42 -9.45 -0.41
C SER A 169 -13.79 -10.68 -1.03
N THR A 170 -14.39 -11.16 -2.11
CA THR A 170 -13.87 -12.22 -2.98
C THR A 170 -14.22 -11.90 -4.44
N THR A 171 -13.36 -12.29 -5.37
CA THR A 171 -13.61 -12.14 -6.81
C THR A 171 -13.65 -13.51 -7.47
N PHE A 172 -14.71 -13.78 -8.22
CA PHE A 172 -14.89 -15.01 -9.00
C PHE A 172 -14.66 -14.73 -10.48
N GLU A 173 -13.80 -15.52 -11.13
CA GLU A 173 -13.45 -15.42 -12.54
C GLU A 173 -13.58 -16.79 -13.22
N LEU A 174 -13.86 -16.82 -14.53
CA LEU A 174 -13.86 -18.07 -15.29
C LEU A 174 -12.44 -18.64 -15.44
N GLY A 175 -12.29 -19.95 -15.22
CA GLY A 175 -11.05 -20.70 -15.43
C GLY A 175 -9.90 -20.41 -14.46
N LYS A 176 -10.12 -19.60 -13.41
CA LYS A 176 -9.11 -19.25 -12.40
C LYS A 176 -9.72 -19.29 -11.00
N GLY A 177 -8.89 -19.41 -9.97
CA GLY A 177 -9.31 -19.14 -8.59
C GLY A 177 -10.18 -20.24 -7.96
N LEU A 178 -9.98 -21.51 -8.33
CA LEU A 178 -10.68 -22.67 -7.75
C LEU A 178 -9.79 -23.51 -6.83
N GLU A 179 -8.61 -23.01 -6.45
CA GLU A 179 -7.67 -23.69 -5.54
C GLU A 179 -8.24 -23.86 -4.13
N TRP A 180 -9.18 -23.00 -3.73
CA TRP A 180 -9.88 -23.10 -2.45
C TRP A 180 -10.74 -24.37 -2.34
N LEU A 181 -11.20 -24.94 -3.47
CA LEU A 181 -11.94 -26.20 -3.47
C LEU A 181 -11.07 -27.37 -3.01
N ASP A 182 -9.76 -27.33 -3.25
CA ASP A 182 -8.85 -28.38 -2.76
C ASP A 182 -8.82 -28.41 -1.23
N ASP A 183 -8.89 -27.25 -0.59
CA ASP A 183 -8.95 -27.18 0.87
C ASP A 183 -10.33 -27.66 1.38
N CYS A 184 -11.42 -27.37 0.66
CA CYS A 184 -12.76 -27.91 0.97
C CYS A 184 -12.81 -29.44 0.84
N PHE A 185 -12.24 -30.02 -0.24
CA PHE A 185 -12.22 -31.46 -0.45
C PHE A 185 -11.34 -32.16 0.59
N LYS A 186 -10.18 -31.58 0.94
CA LYS A 186 -9.32 -32.10 2.02
C LYS A 186 -10.03 -32.08 3.37
N ALA A 187 -10.75 -31.01 3.69
CA ALA A 187 -11.51 -30.91 4.94
C ALA A 187 -12.63 -31.95 5.02
N GLY A 188 -13.30 -32.22 3.89
CA GLY A 188 -14.29 -33.31 3.76
C GLY A 188 -13.69 -34.72 3.76
N GLY A 189 -12.38 -34.90 3.68
CA GLY A 189 -11.72 -36.21 3.67
C GLY A 189 -12.11 -37.11 2.47
N HIS A 190 -12.09 -38.44 2.67
CA HIS A 190 -12.47 -39.43 1.65
C HIS A 190 -13.96 -39.44 1.27
N ILE A 191 -14.74 -38.44 1.70
CA ILE A 191 -16.18 -38.35 1.40
C ILE A 191 -16.42 -38.01 -0.08
N PHE A 192 -15.53 -37.22 -0.71
CA PHE A 192 -15.65 -36.84 -2.12
C PHE A 192 -14.78 -37.73 -3.01
N THR A 193 -15.40 -38.48 -3.92
CA THR A 193 -14.68 -39.22 -4.96
C THR A 193 -14.04 -38.27 -5.97
N SER A 194 -13.01 -38.72 -6.69
CA SER A 194 -12.36 -37.91 -7.75
C SER A 194 -13.36 -37.42 -8.81
N GLU A 195 -14.34 -38.26 -9.16
CA GLU A 195 -15.42 -37.90 -10.08
C GLU A 195 -16.30 -36.77 -9.53
N GLN A 196 -16.68 -36.84 -8.25
CA GLN A 196 -17.45 -35.78 -7.59
C GLN A 196 -16.66 -34.46 -7.53
N GLN A 197 -15.36 -34.51 -7.25
CA GLN A 197 -14.50 -33.32 -7.22
C GLN A 197 -14.45 -32.63 -8.60
N ILE A 198 -14.29 -33.40 -9.68
CA ILE A 198 -14.32 -32.90 -11.06
C ILE A 198 -15.70 -32.33 -11.40
N MET A 199 -16.77 -33.02 -11.00
CA MET A 199 -18.15 -32.60 -11.24
C MET A 199 -18.45 -31.27 -10.54
N ILE A 200 -18.12 -31.14 -9.25
CA ILE A 200 -18.34 -29.90 -8.48
C ILE A 200 -17.56 -28.73 -9.09
N ARG A 201 -16.28 -28.92 -9.44
CA ARG A 201 -15.47 -27.90 -10.12
C ARG A 201 -16.14 -27.44 -11.42
N SER A 202 -16.64 -28.39 -12.21
CA SER A 202 -17.30 -28.11 -13.49
C SER A 202 -18.63 -27.38 -13.30
N LEU A 203 -19.45 -27.81 -12.33
CA LEU A 203 -20.72 -27.18 -12.01
C LEU A 203 -20.53 -25.72 -11.60
N ILE A 204 -19.55 -25.42 -10.76
CA ILE A 204 -19.22 -24.05 -10.35
C ILE A 204 -18.86 -23.18 -11.56
N GLN A 205 -18.02 -23.69 -12.46
CA GLN A 205 -17.64 -22.96 -13.68
C GLN A 205 -18.83 -22.74 -14.62
N ILE A 206 -19.70 -23.75 -14.78
CA ILE A 206 -20.93 -23.64 -15.59
C ILE A 206 -21.87 -22.58 -15.01
N LEU A 207 -22.06 -22.56 -13.69
CA LEU A 207 -22.89 -21.58 -13.00
C LEU A 207 -22.39 -20.15 -13.24
N LEU A 208 -21.09 -19.91 -13.05
CA LEU A 208 -20.47 -18.60 -13.31
C LEU A 208 -20.62 -18.22 -14.80
N ALA A 209 -20.40 -19.17 -15.71
CA ALA A 209 -20.50 -18.91 -17.15
C ALA A 209 -21.93 -18.54 -17.57
N ARG A 210 -22.94 -19.27 -17.05
CA ARG A 210 -24.36 -18.97 -17.30
C ARG A 210 -24.71 -17.59 -16.78
N GLU A 211 -24.28 -17.23 -15.58
CA GLU A 211 -24.50 -15.89 -15.02
C GLU A 211 -23.90 -14.79 -15.92
N PHE A 212 -22.66 -14.95 -16.37
CA PHE A 212 -22.02 -13.99 -17.26
C PHE A 212 -22.66 -13.87 -18.66
N LEU A 213 -23.34 -14.92 -19.14
CA LEU A 213 -23.96 -14.94 -20.47
C LEU A 213 -25.41 -14.47 -20.44
N GLN A 214 -26.16 -14.84 -19.40
CA GLN A 214 -27.60 -14.63 -19.32
C GLN A 214 -27.96 -13.35 -18.56
N ASN A 215 -27.16 -12.94 -17.58
CA ASN A 215 -27.45 -11.73 -16.83
C ASN A 215 -26.94 -10.48 -17.57
N LYS A 216 -27.86 -9.54 -17.82
CA LYS A 216 -27.58 -8.24 -18.44
C LYS A 216 -27.54 -7.09 -17.42
N GLU A 217 -27.83 -7.39 -16.16
CA GLU A 217 -27.78 -6.43 -15.06
C GLU A 217 -26.37 -6.35 -14.46
N VAL A 218 -26.16 -5.34 -13.62
CA VAL A 218 -24.87 -5.10 -12.93
C VAL A 218 -24.71 -5.94 -11.66
N LYS A 219 -25.80 -6.47 -11.12
CA LYS A 219 -25.83 -7.30 -9.91
C LYS A 219 -26.20 -8.73 -10.27
N THR A 220 -25.67 -9.69 -9.53
CA THR A 220 -25.88 -11.10 -9.84
C THR A 220 -27.28 -11.60 -9.51
N LYS A 221 -27.76 -12.62 -10.21
CA LYS A 221 -28.86 -13.47 -9.73
C LYS A 221 -28.30 -14.64 -8.92
N ALA A 222 -29.13 -15.25 -8.08
CA ALA A 222 -28.79 -16.45 -7.33
C ALA A 222 -28.40 -17.56 -8.30
N LEU A 223 -27.15 -18.03 -8.24
CA LEU A 223 -26.63 -18.93 -9.29
C LEU A 223 -27.44 -20.22 -9.41
N ILE A 224 -28.08 -20.67 -8.34
CA ILE A 224 -28.91 -21.87 -8.36
C ILE A 224 -30.09 -21.78 -9.34
N SER A 225 -30.53 -20.57 -9.73
CA SER A 225 -31.56 -20.37 -10.76
C SER A 225 -31.09 -20.83 -12.14
N HIS A 226 -29.78 -20.95 -12.34
CA HIS A 226 -29.17 -21.42 -13.57
C HIS A 226 -28.99 -22.93 -13.62
N LEU A 227 -29.48 -23.69 -12.64
CA LEU A 227 -29.45 -25.16 -12.65
C LEU A 227 -30.83 -25.72 -12.96
N ASP A 228 -30.95 -26.33 -14.14
CA ASP A 228 -32.16 -27.03 -14.59
C ASP A 228 -32.22 -28.50 -14.11
N SER A 229 -31.06 -29.05 -13.71
CA SER A 229 -30.92 -30.45 -13.31
C SER A 229 -31.00 -30.60 -11.79
N GLU A 230 -32.01 -31.34 -11.32
CA GLU A 230 -32.20 -31.63 -9.89
C GLU A 230 -31.01 -32.42 -9.31
N ILE A 231 -30.44 -33.35 -10.09
CA ILE A 231 -29.27 -34.13 -9.67
C ILE A 231 -28.08 -33.22 -9.37
N TYR A 232 -27.82 -32.22 -10.23
CA TYR A 232 -26.71 -31.29 -10.02
C TYR A 232 -26.96 -30.34 -8.86
N ARG A 233 -28.22 -29.96 -8.64
CA ARG A 233 -28.64 -29.19 -7.48
C ARG A 233 -28.39 -29.97 -6.19
N GLU A 234 -28.80 -31.24 -6.11
CA GLU A 234 -28.55 -32.10 -4.95
C GLU A 234 -27.06 -32.29 -4.68
N VAL A 235 -26.24 -32.52 -5.71
CA VAL A 235 -24.77 -32.65 -5.57
C VAL A 235 -24.17 -31.39 -4.96
N LEU A 236 -24.58 -30.21 -5.44
CA LEU A 236 -24.05 -28.93 -4.95
C LEU A 236 -24.51 -28.63 -3.51
N ILE A 237 -25.77 -28.91 -3.18
CA ILE A 237 -26.30 -28.78 -1.82
C ILE A 237 -25.52 -29.68 -0.85
N LYS A 238 -25.36 -30.96 -1.21
CA LYS A 238 -24.62 -31.93 -0.38
C LYS A 238 -23.16 -31.53 -0.21
N PHE A 239 -22.54 -30.96 -1.24
CA PHE A 239 -21.20 -30.38 -1.13
C PHE A 239 -21.14 -29.28 -0.06
N PHE A 240 -22.07 -28.33 -0.08
CA PHE A 240 -22.11 -27.27 0.94
C PHE A 240 -22.30 -27.83 2.34
N GLU A 241 -23.23 -28.75 2.54
CA GLU A 241 -23.50 -29.37 3.85
C GLU A 241 -22.26 -30.11 4.40
N ILE A 242 -21.59 -30.92 3.58
CA ILE A 242 -20.39 -31.66 4.01
C ILE A 242 -19.28 -30.70 4.41
N VAL A 243 -19.02 -29.65 3.61
CA VAL A 243 -17.95 -28.69 3.90
C VAL A 243 -18.26 -27.88 5.14
N GLU A 244 -19.52 -27.47 5.35
CA GLU A 244 -19.92 -26.75 6.57
C GLU A 244 -19.70 -27.56 7.84
N ASN A 245 -20.07 -28.85 7.81
CA ASN A 245 -19.85 -29.77 8.93
C ASN A 245 -18.36 -30.04 9.23
N HIS A 246 -17.46 -29.67 8.32
CA HIS A 246 -16.02 -29.91 8.44
C HIS A 246 -15.17 -28.64 8.30
N MET A 247 -15.79 -27.46 8.38
CA MET A 247 -15.14 -26.18 8.08
C MET A 247 -13.95 -25.89 9.01
N GLU A 248 -14.04 -26.35 10.25
CA GLU A 248 -12.96 -26.30 11.26
C GLU A 248 -11.69 -27.06 10.88
N LYS A 249 -11.78 -28.02 9.95
CA LYS A 249 -10.65 -28.82 9.44
C LYS A 249 -9.96 -28.15 8.24
N MET A 250 -10.50 -27.05 7.72
CA MET A 250 -9.87 -26.31 6.62
C MET A 250 -8.61 -25.61 7.13
N SER A 251 -7.50 -25.80 6.42
CA SER A 251 -6.19 -25.27 6.82
C SER A 251 -6.01 -23.77 6.53
N LYS A 252 -6.84 -23.19 5.66
CA LYS A 252 -6.72 -21.78 5.24
C LYS A 252 -8.00 -21.00 5.50
N ALA A 253 -7.88 -19.91 6.27
CA ALA A 253 -8.97 -18.98 6.53
C ALA A 253 -9.50 -18.30 5.26
N GLU A 254 -8.63 -18.02 4.28
CA GLU A 254 -9.02 -17.47 2.98
C GLU A 254 -9.99 -18.39 2.23
N SER A 255 -9.69 -19.71 2.20
CA SER A 255 -10.54 -20.70 1.55
C SER A 255 -11.94 -20.79 2.20
N ILE A 256 -12.02 -20.63 3.52
CA ILE A 256 -13.31 -20.56 4.25
C ILE A 256 -14.11 -19.33 3.78
N GLY A 257 -13.48 -18.16 3.72
CA GLY A 257 -14.12 -16.93 3.27
C GLY A 257 -14.64 -17.03 1.83
N ILE A 258 -13.84 -17.59 0.91
CA ILE A 258 -14.25 -17.81 -0.48
C ILE A 258 -15.43 -18.78 -0.57
N PHE A 259 -15.40 -19.88 0.18
CA PHE A 259 -16.50 -20.85 0.25
C PHE A 259 -17.80 -20.18 0.72
N GLN A 260 -17.76 -19.40 1.81
CA GLN A 260 -18.93 -18.70 2.34
C GLN A 260 -19.50 -17.70 1.33
N TRP A 261 -18.65 -16.94 0.65
CA TRP A 261 -19.06 -16.04 -0.42
C TRP A 261 -19.68 -16.77 -1.60
N PHE A 262 -19.09 -17.89 -2.01
CA PHE A 262 -19.63 -18.69 -3.10
C PHE A 262 -20.99 -19.27 -2.73
N LYS A 263 -21.14 -19.87 -1.54
CA LYS A 263 -22.43 -20.37 -1.04
C LYS A 263 -23.49 -19.26 -1.05
N LYS A 264 -23.16 -18.06 -0.54
CA LYS A 264 -24.08 -16.91 -0.57
C LYS A 264 -24.48 -16.54 -2.01
N LEU A 265 -23.52 -16.50 -2.93
CA LEU A 265 -23.74 -16.21 -4.35
C LEU A 265 -24.65 -17.25 -5.02
N VAL A 266 -24.60 -18.52 -4.58
CA VAL A 266 -25.50 -19.57 -5.10
C VAL A 266 -26.96 -19.34 -4.72
N TYR A 267 -27.24 -18.90 -3.50
CA TYR A 267 -28.61 -18.85 -2.98
C TYR A 267 -29.26 -17.47 -2.98
N VAL A 268 -28.49 -16.38 -3.04
CA VAL A 268 -29.00 -15.04 -2.77
C VAL A 268 -28.73 -14.10 -3.96
N ASP A 269 -29.81 -13.53 -4.50
CA ASP A 269 -29.76 -12.46 -5.50
C ASP A 269 -28.95 -11.26 -5.00
N ALA A 270 -28.40 -10.49 -5.92
CA ALA A 270 -27.67 -9.25 -5.66
C ALA A 270 -26.45 -9.40 -4.72
N THR A 271 -25.91 -10.62 -4.57
CA THR A 271 -24.73 -10.88 -3.73
C THR A 271 -23.43 -10.32 -4.32
N GLY A 272 -23.28 -10.36 -5.65
CA GLY A 272 -22.09 -9.89 -6.35
C GLY A 272 -22.40 -8.80 -7.38
N TYR A 273 -21.37 -8.02 -7.73
CA TYR A 273 -21.39 -7.10 -8.88
C TYR A 273 -20.62 -7.70 -10.05
N ILE A 274 -21.19 -7.60 -11.24
CA ILE A 274 -20.57 -8.08 -12.48
C ILE A 274 -19.67 -6.98 -13.05
N ASP A 275 -18.37 -7.26 -13.09
CA ASP A 275 -17.35 -6.44 -13.76
C ASP A 275 -17.15 -6.97 -15.18
N THR A 276 -17.57 -6.19 -16.18
CA THR A 276 -17.51 -6.61 -17.59
C THR A 276 -16.13 -6.44 -18.25
N GLY A 277 -15.12 -5.98 -17.50
CA GLY A 277 -13.74 -5.85 -17.99
C GLY A 277 -13.38 -4.49 -18.59
N PHE A 278 -12.09 -4.32 -18.91
CA PHE A 278 -11.46 -3.01 -19.19
C PHE A 278 -11.73 -2.44 -20.59
N TYR A 279 -11.98 -3.31 -21.58
CA TYR A 279 -12.19 -2.93 -22.97
C TYR A 279 -13.16 -3.92 -23.60
N SER A 280 -14.22 -3.43 -24.23
CA SER A 280 -15.26 -4.23 -24.89
C SER A 280 -14.75 -5.21 -25.96
N GLU A 281 -13.47 -5.13 -26.34
CA GLU A 281 -12.88 -5.86 -27.47
C GLU A 281 -11.69 -6.77 -27.13
N SER A 282 -11.20 -6.81 -25.88
CA SER A 282 -10.13 -7.76 -25.50
C SER A 282 -10.67 -8.93 -24.69
N TYR A 283 -10.76 -10.10 -25.34
CA TYR A 283 -11.13 -11.38 -24.74
C TYR A 283 -10.25 -11.82 -23.53
N SER A 284 -9.13 -11.11 -23.28
CA SER A 284 -8.17 -11.40 -22.20
C SER A 284 -8.47 -10.74 -20.85
N ASP A 285 -9.43 -9.81 -20.78
CA ASP A 285 -9.91 -9.23 -19.52
C ASP A 285 -11.26 -9.87 -19.18
N HIS A 286 -11.21 -11.04 -18.57
CA HIS A 286 -12.39 -11.85 -18.26
C HIS A 286 -13.41 -11.09 -17.41
N LYS A 287 -14.70 -11.32 -17.68
CA LYS A 287 -15.79 -10.90 -16.80
C LYS A 287 -15.57 -11.50 -15.40
N LYS A 288 -15.85 -10.71 -14.37
CA LYS A 288 -15.64 -11.10 -12.96
C LYS A 288 -16.88 -10.81 -12.15
N ILE A 289 -17.11 -11.60 -11.10
CA ILE A 289 -18.11 -11.28 -10.06
C ILE A 289 -17.34 -10.86 -8.82
N ILE A 290 -17.52 -9.61 -8.40
CA ILE A 290 -16.92 -9.07 -7.18
C ILE A 290 -17.99 -9.12 -6.09
N CYS A 291 -17.80 -10.00 -5.11
CA CYS A 291 -18.61 -10.04 -3.90
C CYS A 291 -17.89 -9.25 -2.81
N SER A 292 -18.56 -8.31 -2.17
CA SER A 292 -17.96 -7.53 -1.09
C SER A 292 -18.99 -7.01 -0.10
N ARG A 293 -18.60 -6.90 1.17
CA ARG A 293 -19.38 -6.27 2.24
C ARG A 293 -18.48 -5.48 3.19
N ARG A 294 -19.07 -4.53 3.89
CA ARG A 294 -18.44 -3.78 4.99
C ARG A 294 -18.25 -4.68 6.22
N ILE A 295 -17.05 -4.69 6.78
CA ILE A 295 -16.79 -5.29 8.11
C ILE A 295 -17.15 -4.25 9.18
N ASP A 296 -18.28 -4.47 9.84
CA ASP A 296 -18.75 -3.58 10.89
C ASP A 296 -18.22 -3.99 12.27
N TYR A 297 -17.13 -3.35 12.70
CA TYR A 297 -16.53 -3.60 14.00
C TYR A 297 -17.38 -3.14 15.18
N ARG A 298 -18.40 -2.29 14.98
CA ARG A 298 -19.34 -1.86 16.03
C ARG A 298 -20.18 -3.01 16.54
N LYS A 299 -20.34 -4.08 15.74
CA LYS A 299 -20.97 -5.34 16.16
C LYS A 299 -20.27 -6.00 17.35
N SER A 300 -18.99 -5.67 17.59
CA SER A 300 -18.32 -6.03 18.85
C SER A 300 -19.08 -5.56 20.09
N GLY A 301 -19.88 -4.50 20.02
CA GLY A 301 -20.61 -3.96 21.18
C GLY A 301 -19.72 -3.31 22.24
N CYS A 302 -18.44 -3.10 21.91
CA CYS A 302 -17.44 -2.37 22.68
C CYS A 302 -17.34 -0.93 22.15
N SER A 303 -16.96 0.03 23.00
CA SER A 303 -16.46 1.33 22.55
C SER A 303 -15.12 1.13 21.82
N ILE A 304 -14.92 1.83 20.69
CA ILE A 304 -13.81 1.60 19.77
C ILE A 304 -12.96 2.86 19.63
N LEU A 305 -11.65 2.71 19.84
CA LEU A 305 -10.64 3.70 19.51
C LEU A 305 -9.70 3.16 18.44
N ILE A 306 -9.62 3.84 17.30
CA ILE A 306 -8.68 3.52 16.22
C ILE A 306 -7.56 4.55 16.19
N LEU A 307 -6.31 4.09 16.24
CA LEU A 307 -5.11 4.91 16.20
C LEU A 307 -4.56 4.96 14.77
N ASP A 308 -5.21 5.73 13.89
CA ASP A 308 -4.86 5.82 12.47
C ASP A 308 -4.41 7.23 12.08
N GLY A 309 -3.10 7.40 11.89
CA GLY A 309 -2.49 8.67 11.46
C GLY A 309 -2.73 9.05 10.00
N THR A 310 -3.45 8.23 9.24
CA THR A 310 -3.82 8.51 7.84
C THR A 310 -5.30 8.83 7.66
N ALA A 311 -6.10 8.74 8.73
CA ALA A 311 -7.55 8.84 8.68
C ALA A 311 -8.07 10.16 8.09
N SER A 312 -7.33 11.27 8.27
CA SER A 312 -7.67 12.54 7.63
C SER A 312 -7.69 12.49 6.11
N HIS A 313 -7.01 11.51 5.51
CA HIS A 313 -6.82 11.33 4.07
C HIS A 313 -7.61 10.16 3.48
N THR A 314 -8.21 9.30 4.32
CA THR A 314 -9.02 8.13 3.94
C THR A 314 -10.40 8.18 4.61
N ARG A 315 -11.01 9.36 4.64
CA ARG A 315 -12.25 9.59 5.41
C ARG A 315 -13.39 8.70 4.95
N GLU A 316 -13.45 8.37 3.66
CA GLU A 316 -14.53 7.57 3.08
C GLU A 316 -14.61 6.17 3.70
N ILE A 317 -13.48 5.56 4.08
CA ILE A 317 -13.49 4.20 4.65
C ILE A 317 -14.18 4.13 6.02
N TYR A 318 -14.19 5.25 6.73
CA TYR A 318 -14.87 5.40 8.03
C TYR A 318 -16.36 5.72 7.89
N ASN A 319 -16.85 6.05 6.69
CA ASN A 319 -18.26 6.22 6.34
C ASN A 319 -19.11 7.08 7.31
N LYS A 320 -18.49 8.07 7.98
CA LYS A 320 -19.09 8.87 9.08
C LYS A 320 -19.59 8.05 10.29
N GLU A 321 -19.29 6.75 10.34
CA GLU A 321 -19.63 5.85 11.44
C GLU A 321 -18.70 6.04 12.64
N TYR A 322 -17.51 6.60 12.39
CA TYR A 322 -16.50 6.91 13.38
C TYR A 322 -16.24 8.40 13.42
N ARG A 323 -16.07 8.96 14.62
CA ARG A 323 -15.72 10.36 14.82
C ARG A 323 -14.21 10.54 14.72
N LEU A 324 -13.76 11.28 13.69
CA LEU A 324 -12.35 11.60 13.53
C LEU A 324 -11.95 12.77 14.44
N HIS A 325 -10.89 12.59 15.20
CA HIS A 325 -10.24 13.60 16.03
C HIS A 325 -8.83 13.86 15.51
N SER A 326 -8.51 15.12 15.26
CA SER A 326 -7.18 15.53 14.79
C SER A 326 -6.23 15.75 15.98
N SER A 327 -4.99 15.28 15.88
CA SER A 327 -3.91 15.70 16.78
C SER A 327 -3.16 16.91 16.21
N VAL A 328 -2.39 17.62 17.04
CA VAL A 328 -1.48 18.64 16.53
C VAL A 328 -0.41 17.96 15.68
N ASN A 329 -0.08 18.57 14.53
CA ASN A 329 1.00 18.08 13.68
C ASN A 329 2.34 18.65 14.14
N HIS A 330 3.19 17.77 14.69
CA HIS A 330 4.54 18.12 15.16
C HIS A 330 5.63 17.86 14.11
N THR A 331 5.26 17.33 12.94
CA THR A 331 6.21 16.95 11.89
C THR A 331 6.79 18.19 11.20
N LYS A 332 8.12 18.25 11.13
CA LYS A 332 8.87 19.34 10.47
C LYS A 332 8.97 19.10 8.96
N TYR A 333 7.87 19.31 8.25
CA TYR A 333 7.80 19.07 6.79
C TYR A 333 8.72 19.97 5.96
N GLU A 334 9.25 21.05 6.53
CA GLU A 334 10.26 21.90 5.90
C GLU A 334 11.55 21.12 5.57
N ARG A 335 11.81 20.01 6.27
CA ARG A 335 12.93 19.08 5.99
C ARG A 335 12.67 18.18 4.77
N LEU A 336 11.43 18.07 4.31
CA LEU A 336 11.05 17.11 3.29
C LEU A 336 11.16 17.72 1.89
N THR A 337 11.87 17.03 1.00
CA THR A 337 11.93 17.33 -0.43
C THR A 337 11.39 16.15 -1.23
N ILE A 338 10.32 16.36 -1.99
CA ILE A 338 9.77 15.40 -2.93
C ILE A 338 10.38 15.63 -4.30
N HIS A 339 10.93 14.57 -4.88
CA HIS A 339 11.45 14.57 -6.25
C HIS A 339 10.54 13.71 -7.13
N GLN A 340 9.74 14.36 -7.98
CA GLN A 340 8.96 13.66 -8.99
C GLN A 340 9.85 13.33 -10.20
N GLN A 341 10.13 12.04 -10.36
CA GLN A 341 10.85 11.50 -11.51
C GLN A 341 9.82 11.09 -12.58
N ARG A 342 9.64 11.92 -13.62
CA ARG A 342 8.63 11.70 -14.67
C ARG A 342 9.00 10.52 -15.56
N ILE A 343 8.59 9.35 -15.09
CA ILE A 343 8.77 8.05 -15.71
C ILE A 343 7.40 7.38 -15.80
N ASN A 344 7.02 6.89 -17.00
CA ASN A 344 5.80 6.10 -17.14
C ASN A 344 5.99 4.69 -16.56
N THR A 345 5.35 4.45 -15.42
CA THR A 345 5.46 3.22 -14.64
C THR A 345 4.28 2.25 -14.83
N SER A 346 3.45 2.45 -15.85
CA SER A 346 2.31 1.56 -16.13
C SER A 346 2.74 0.10 -16.40
N ALA A 347 1.89 -0.86 -16.02
CA ALA A 347 2.17 -2.29 -16.19
C ALA A 347 2.52 -2.65 -17.65
N ARG A 348 1.86 -2.03 -18.63
CA ARG A 348 2.15 -2.22 -20.07
C ARG A 348 3.54 -1.74 -20.45
N LYS A 349 4.02 -0.62 -19.89
CA LYS A 349 5.35 -0.06 -20.18
C LYS A 349 6.47 -0.79 -19.48
N ARG A 350 6.19 -1.39 -18.32
CA ARG A 350 7.12 -2.28 -17.60
C ARG A 350 7.39 -3.60 -18.34
N ARG A 351 6.55 -4.02 -19.27
CA ARG A 351 6.85 -5.16 -20.17
C ARG A 351 7.92 -4.73 -21.18
N ILE A 352 8.96 -5.55 -21.36
CA ILE A 352 10.12 -5.24 -22.21
C ILE A 352 9.65 -4.92 -23.63
N MET A 353 9.76 -3.65 -24.04
CA MET A 353 9.65 -3.23 -25.44
C MET A 353 10.99 -2.65 -25.87
N ARG A 354 11.67 -3.32 -26.82
CA ARG A 354 12.85 -2.78 -27.55
C ARG A 354 14.05 -2.35 -26.67
N GLY A 355 14.49 -3.21 -25.75
CA GLY A 355 15.82 -3.10 -25.10
C GLY A 355 15.95 -2.12 -23.91
N PHE A 356 15.06 -1.13 -23.79
CA PHE A 356 14.96 -0.22 -22.63
C PHE A 356 13.71 -0.51 -21.81
N SER A 357 13.85 -1.32 -20.76
CA SER A 357 12.78 -1.52 -19.79
C SER A 357 12.67 -0.31 -18.84
N THR A 358 11.46 -0.01 -18.35
CA THR A 358 11.23 1.03 -17.33
C THR A 358 12.14 0.82 -16.10
N GLN A 359 12.43 -0.43 -15.74
CA GLN A 359 13.32 -0.79 -14.63
C GLN A 359 14.77 -0.36 -14.86
N LYS A 360 15.30 -0.52 -16.09
CA LYS A 360 16.64 -0.01 -16.44
C LYS A 360 16.71 1.52 -16.37
N LEU A 361 15.64 2.19 -16.81
CA LEU A 361 15.56 3.65 -16.73
C LEU A 361 15.60 4.13 -15.27
N ILE A 362 14.80 3.51 -14.40
CA ILE A 362 14.79 3.79 -12.96
C ILE A 362 16.16 3.48 -12.32
N ALA A 363 16.76 2.34 -12.64
CA ALA A 363 18.08 1.98 -12.13
C ALA A 363 19.16 3.00 -12.53
N SER A 364 19.15 3.43 -13.79
CA SER A 364 20.07 4.47 -14.28
C SER A 364 19.83 5.82 -13.57
N ASP A 365 18.59 6.18 -13.31
CA ASP A 365 18.24 7.40 -12.56
C ASP A 365 18.78 7.35 -11.13
N ILE A 366 18.60 6.24 -10.41
CA ILE A 366 19.16 6.04 -9.07
C ILE A 366 20.69 6.16 -9.07
N GLN A 367 21.36 5.53 -10.04
CA GLN A 367 22.82 5.63 -10.17
C GLN A 367 23.27 7.07 -10.46
N LYS A 368 22.54 7.82 -11.30
CA LYS A 368 22.81 9.24 -11.57
C LYS A 368 22.62 10.10 -10.32
N ILE A 369 21.62 9.82 -9.49
CA ILE A 369 21.40 10.50 -8.20
C ILE A 369 22.59 10.25 -7.27
N GLN A 370 23.03 9.00 -7.14
CA GLN A 370 24.19 8.63 -6.34
C GLN A 370 25.47 9.34 -6.80
N GLN A 371 25.73 9.34 -8.10
CA GLN A 371 26.95 9.93 -8.66
C GLN A 371 26.96 11.46 -8.63
N ASN A 372 25.84 12.09 -8.93
CA ASN A 372 25.79 13.55 -9.12
C ASN A 372 25.44 14.31 -7.84
N LEU A 373 24.65 13.71 -6.95
CA LEU A 373 24.16 14.37 -5.72
C LEU A 373 24.79 13.78 -4.46
N GLY A 374 25.50 12.65 -4.54
CA GLY A 374 26.02 11.95 -3.36
C GLY A 374 24.94 11.32 -2.47
N ILE A 375 23.68 11.29 -2.95
CA ILE A 375 22.54 10.74 -2.23
C ILE A 375 22.38 9.26 -2.58
N VAL A 376 22.30 8.40 -1.57
CA VAL A 376 22.08 6.95 -1.76
C VAL A 376 20.65 6.62 -1.33
N PRO A 377 19.65 6.71 -2.23
CA PRO A 377 18.27 6.47 -1.84
C PRO A 377 17.99 4.97 -1.67
N PHE A 378 17.29 4.60 -0.61
CA PHE A 378 16.82 3.24 -0.38
C PHE A 378 15.64 2.92 -1.32
N PRO A 379 15.75 1.93 -2.22
CA PRO A 379 14.72 1.66 -3.20
C PRO A 379 13.53 0.89 -2.61
N ILE A 380 12.32 1.37 -2.87
CA ILE A 380 11.05 0.71 -2.51
C ILE A 380 10.30 0.38 -3.80
N MET A 381 10.11 -0.92 -4.05
CA MET A 381 9.58 -1.43 -5.32
C MET A 381 8.48 -2.47 -5.12
N SER A 382 7.83 -2.86 -6.23
CA SER A 382 6.91 -4.00 -6.21
C SER A 382 7.67 -5.30 -5.94
N LYS A 383 7.04 -6.24 -5.20
CA LYS A 383 7.62 -7.55 -4.84
C LYS A 383 8.16 -8.31 -6.06
N PHE A 384 7.51 -8.19 -7.21
CA PHE A 384 7.89 -8.89 -8.44
C PHE A 384 9.17 -8.34 -9.09
N GLU A 385 9.62 -7.14 -8.71
CA GLU A 385 10.75 -6.46 -9.35
C GLU A 385 12.04 -6.54 -8.56
N ILE A 386 11.98 -7.02 -7.31
CA ILE A 386 13.13 -7.11 -6.41
C ILE A 386 14.33 -7.78 -7.10
N LYS A 387 14.11 -8.96 -7.72
CA LYS A 387 15.16 -9.71 -8.42
C LYS A 387 15.78 -8.93 -9.58
N GLU A 388 15.01 -8.09 -10.26
CA GLU A 388 15.51 -7.29 -11.37
C GLU A 388 16.39 -6.15 -10.88
N TYR A 389 15.99 -5.45 -9.83
CA TYR A 389 16.79 -4.36 -9.25
C TYR A 389 18.06 -4.84 -8.53
N VAL A 390 18.08 -6.08 -8.03
CA VAL A 390 19.33 -6.76 -7.59
C VAL A 390 20.27 -6.93 -8.78
N LYS A 391 19.80 -7.47 -9.92
CA LYS A 391 20.63 -7.65 -11.13
C LYS A 391 21.17 -6.34 -11.70
N LEU A 392 20.41 -5.25 -11.54
CA LEU A 392 20.80 -3.91 -11.99
C LEU A 392 21.73 -3.19 -10.99
N ASN A 393 22.17 -3.87 -9.92
CA ASN A 393 23.05 -3.33 -8.87
C ASN A 393 22.49 -2.09 -8.17
N VAL A 394 21.16 -1.97 -8.07
CA VAL A 394 20.48 -0.92 -7.31
C VAL A 394 20.30 -1.33 -5.85
N ILE A 395 20.23 -2.65 -5.60
CA ILE A 395 20.13 -3.24 -4.26
C ILE A 395 21.42 -4.02 -4.01
N SER A 396 22.11 -3.73 -2.90
CA SER A 396 23.26 -4.52 -2.47
C SER A 396 22.81 -5.92 -2.01
N LYS A 397 23.72 -6.90 -2.08
CA LYS A 397 23.44 -8.26 -1.62
C LYS A 397 23.00 -8.29 -0.14
N GLU A 398 23.66 -7.52 0.71
CA GLU A 398 23.34 -7.36 2.13
C GLU A 398 21.92 -6.80 2.35
N ASN A 399 21.54 -5.74 1.62
CA ASN A 399 20.19 -5.18 1.70
C ASN A 399 19.14 -6.18 1.21
N PHE A 400 19.46 -6.95 0.17
CA PHE A 400 18.56 -7.99 -0.34
C PHE A 400 18.28 -9.06 0.72
N GLU A 401 19.32 -9.61 1.33
CA GLU A 401 19.23 -10.65 2.36
C GLU A 401 18.52 -10.13 3.63
N THR A 402 18.77 -8.88 4.02
CA THR A 402 18.24 -8.29 5.26
C THR A 402 16.79 -7.83 5.14
N TYR A 403 16.41 -7.21 4.01
CA TYR A 403 15.15 -6.47 3.90
C TYR A 403 14.17 -7.02 2.86
N PHE A 404 14.67 -7.73 1.84
CA PHE A 404 13.86 -8.12 0.68
C PHE A 404 13.68 -9.64 0.54
N GLN A 405 14.34 -10.43 1.37
CA GLN A 405 14.18 -11.87 1.47
C GLN A 405 13.37 -12.24 2.72
N ILE A 406 12.58 -13.32 2.63
CA ILE A 406 11.94 -13.90 3.83
C ILE A 406 13.07 -14.59 4.60
N SER A 407 13.34 -14.17 5.83
CA SER A 407 14.25 -14.89 6.71
C SER A 407 13.56 -16.14 7.23
N ASP A 408 14.11 -17.32 6.94
CA ASP A 408 13.60 -18.62 7.42
C ASP A 408 13.59 -18.72 8.97
N SER A 409 14.27 -17.80 9.67
CA SER A 409 14.41 -17.77 11.12
C SER A 409 13.35 -16.94 11.87
N ASP A 410 12.56 -16.11 11.19
CA ASP A 410 11.57 -15.25 11.83
C ASP A 410 10.33 -15.08 10.91
N ASP A 411 9.42 -16.05 10.98
CA ASP A 411 8.12 -16.08 10.29
C ASP A 411 7.27 -14.81 10.48
N SER A 412 7.65 -13.92 11.40
CA SER A 412 6.91 -12.71 11.72
C SER A 412 7.23 -11.50 10.82
N THR A 413 8.31 -11.53 10.02
CA THR A 413 8.78 -10.34 9.29
C THR A 413 8.64 -10.48 7.77
N LEU A 414 7.53 -9.99 7.21
CA LEU A 414 7.32 -9.97 5.76
C LEU A 414 8.31 -9.05 5.03
N PRO A 415 8.80 -9.41 3.82
CA PRO A 415 9.73 -8.58 3.04
C PRO A 415 9.15 -7.21 2.68
N ILE A 416 10.02 -6.21 2.62
CA ILE A 416 9.60 -4.84 2.27
C ILE A 416 9.28 -4.74 0.79
N ASN A 417 8.16 -4.09 0.52
CA ASN A 417 7.77 -3.69 -0.82
C ASN A 417 6.84 -2.48 -0.73
N LEU A 418 6.47 -1.96 -1.89
CA LEU A 418 5.66 -0.75 -2.06
C LEU A 418 4.31 -0.77 -1.34
N LEU A 419 3.71 -1.95 -1.14
CA LEU A 419 2.43 -2.13 -0.42
C LEU A 419 2.61 -2.77 0.96
N ASN A 420 3.86 -2.88 1.42
CA ASN A 420 4.22 -3.47 2.71
C ASN A 420 5.39 -2.71 3.35
N THR A 421 5.14 -1.46 3.71
CA THR A 421 6.06 -0.67 4.53
C THR A 421 5.61 -0.61 5.99
N VAL A 422 4.43 -1.17 6.32
CA VAL A 422 3.85 -1.11 7.67
C VAL A 422 4.66 -1.90 8.68
N GLY A 423 4.93 -1.27 9.83
CA GLY A 423 5.77 -1.77 10.93
C GLY A 423 7.26 -1.89 10.63
N LYS A 424 7.72 -1.41 9.46
CA LYS A 424 9.12 -1.47 9.04
C LYS A 424 9.96 -0.34 9.64
N ASN A 425 10.34 -0.52 10.91
CA ASN A 425 11.03 0.52 11.69
C ASN A 425 12.38 0.96 11.12
N TYR A 426 13.15 0.10 10.46
CA TYR A 426 14.45 0.48 9.89
C TYR A 426 14.35 1.57 8.80
N LEU A 427 13.15 1.78 8.21
CA LEU A 427 12.93 2.91 7.31
C LEU A 427 13.10 4.25 8.02
N SER A 428 12.96 4.30 9.35
CA SER A 428 13.13 5.53 10.12
C SER A 428 14.53 6.10 10.06
N ASP A 429 15.50 5.27 9.72
CA ASP A 429 16.90 5.66 9.67
C ASP A 429 17.28 6.14 8.25
N GLN A 430 16.33 6.08 7.30
CA GLN A 430 16.55 6.45 5.91
C GLN A 430 16.19 7.92 5.68
N ASN A 431 17.20 8.72 5.34
CA ASN A 431 17.03 10.10 4.86
C ASN A 431 16.66 10.18 3.38
N SER A 432 16.72 9.08 2.65
CA SER A 432 16.41 9.09 1.22
C SER A 432 15.73 7.81 0.79
N LEU A 433 14.57 7.92 0.16
CA LEU A 433 13.79 6.79 -0.37
C LEU A 433 13.55 6.97 -1.87
N TYR A 434 13.56 5.88 -2.63
CA TYR A 434 13.18 5.88 -4.04
C TYR A 434 12.00 4.93 -4.28
N LEU A 435 10.81 5.48 -4.49
CA LEU A 435 9.62 4.73 -4.88
C LEU A 435 9.65 4.48 -6.39
N THR A 436 9.83 3.22 -6.80
CA THR A 436 9.94 2.87 -8.23
C THR A 436 8.59 2.93 -8.97
N SER A 437 7.49 3.12 -8.26
CA SER A 437 6.13 3.35 -8.76
C SER A 437 5.28 4.03 -7.69
N LEU A 438 4.07 4.45 -8.08
CA LEU A 438 2.96 4.67 -7.16
C LEU A 438 2.49 3.37 -6.49
N PRO A 439 2.14 3.35 -5.18
CA PRO A 439 1.62 2.18 -4.45
C PRO A 439 0.17 1.83 -4.85
N ASN A 440 -0.05 1.58 -6.15
CA ASN A 440 -1.37 1.24 -6.68
C ASN A 440 -1.71 -0.24 -6.45
N ARG A 441 -2.92 -0.48 -5.91
CA ARG A 441 -3.55 -1.81 -5.91
C ARG A 441 -4.30 -2.07 -7.22
N THR A 442 -4.78 -3.29 -7.40
CA THR A 442 -5.56 -3.67 -8.59
C THR A 442 -6.90 -2.94 -8.64
N ALA A 443 -7.49 -2.77 -9.82
CA ALA A 443 -8.79 -2.09 -9.96
C ALA A 443 -9.90 -2.78 -9.12
N SER A 444 -9.90 -4.11 -9.06
CA SER A 444 -10.84 -4.90 -8.26
C SER A 444 -10.80 -4.57 -6.76
N TYR A 445 -9.65 -4.14 -6.23
CA TYR A 445 -9.54 -3.71 -4.83
C TYR A 445 -10.41 -2.48 -4.56
N TYR A 446 -10.28 -1.43 -5.40
CA TYR A 446 -11.06 -0.20 -5.23
C TYR A 446 -12.55 -0.41 -5.54
N LYS A 447 -12.88 -1.24 -6.53
CA LYS A 447 -14.26 -1.66 -6.82
C LYS A 447 -14.89 -2.39 -5.63
N ALA A 448 -14.16 -3.33 -5.00
CA ALA A 448 -14.65 -4.02 -3.80
C ALA A 448 -14.90 -3.05 -2.62
N MET A 449 -13.99 -2.10 -2.38
CA MET A 449 -14.20 -1.05 -1.40
C MET A 449 -15.46 -0.22 -1.70
N ALA A 450 -15.66 0.16 -2.96
CA ALA A 450 -16.84 0.91 -3.38
C ALA A 450 -18.14 0.11 -3.14
N ILE A 451 -18.17 -1.19 -3.49
CA ILE A 451 -19.31 -2.06 -3.17
C ILE A 451 -19.60 -2.04 -1.67
N SER A 452 -18.57 -2.18 -0.84
CA SER A 452 -18.74 -2.22 0.62
C SER A 452 -19.31 -0.92 1.21
N LEU A 453 -18.99 0.24 0.61
CA LEU A 453 -19.43 1.55 1.10
C LEU A 453 -20.78 1.96 0.51
N TYR A 454 -21.07 1.52 -0.72
CA TYR A 454 -22.22 1.97 -1.51
C TYR A 454 -23.17 0.83 -1.89
N GLU A 455 -23.17 -0.27 -1.13
CA GLU A 455 -24.00 -1.47 -1.37
C GLU A 455 -25.49 -1.12 -1.57
N ASN A 456 -25.97 -0.17 -0.76
CA ASN A 456 -27.35 0.31 -0.69
C ASN A 456 -27.59 1.62 -1.47
N ALA A 457 -26.64 2.05 -2.31
CA ALA A 457 -26.83 3.27 -3.10
C ALA A 457 -27.97 3.10 -4.11
N VAL A 458 -28.76 4.17 -4.30
CA VAL A 458 -29.89 4.21 -5.25
C VAL A 458 -29.42 3.93 -6.68
N LEU A 459 -28.30 4.55 -7.07
CA LEU A 459 -27.66 4.31 -8.35
C LEU A 459 -26.56 3.26 -8.20
N PRO A 460 -26.57 2.20 -9.03
CA PRO A 460 -25.52 1.20 -9.00
C PRO A 460 -24.15 1.81 -9.33
N LEU A 461 -23.09 1.14 -8.92
CA LEU A 461 -21.73 1.52 -9.25
C LEU A 461 -21.43 1.26 -10.72
N ASP A 462 -20.82 2.23 -11.39
CA ASP A 462 -20.28 2.05 -12.73
C ASP A 462 -18.82 1.57 -12.65
N PHE A 463 -18.58 0.32 -13.05
CA PHE A 463 -17.25 -0.29 -13.00
C PHE A 463 -16.40 -0.01 -14.25
N SER A 464 -16.90 0.80 -15.18
CA SER A 464 -16.14 1.21 -16.35
C SER A 464 -14.97 2.13 -15.99
N MET A 465 -13.92 2.04 -16.81
CA MET A 465 -12.75 2.89 -16.70
C MET A 465 -12.99 4.17 -17.50
N GLU A 466 -12.36 5.28 -17.11
CA GLU A 466 -12.51 6.52 -17.87
C GLU A 466 -11.86 6.38 -19.26
N VAL A 467 -12.64 6.71 -20.30
CA VAL A 467 -12.15 6.71 -21.68
C VAL A 467 -11.43 8.03 -21.93
N LYS A 468 -10.15 7.97 -22.33
CA LYS A 468 -9.25 9.13 -22.48
C LYS A 468 -9.75 10.28 -23.37
N ASP A 469 -10.79 10.06 -24.16
CA ASP A 469 -11.39 11.06 -25.05
C ASP A 469 -12.49 11.92 -24.38
N LYS A 470 -12.83 11.67 -23.11
CA LYS A 470 -13.82 12.44 -22.34
C LYS A 470 -13.20 13.56 -21.48
N LYS A 471 -14.07 14.41 -20.92
CA LYS A 471 -13.77 15.71 -20.26
C LYS A 471 -12.73 15.65 -19.13
N ASN A 472 -12.42 14.48 -18.56
CA ASN A 472 -11.49 14.33 -17.43
C ASN A 472 -10.29 13.43 -17.80
N LYS A 473 -9.27 13.98 -18.47
CA LYS A 473 -8.08 13.24 -18.94
C LYS A 473 -7.24 12.55 -17.85
N ASN A 474 -7.56 12.80 -16.58
CA ASN A 474 -6.74 12.39 -15.43
C ASN A 474 -7.38 11.29 -14.56
N ALA A 475 -8.68 11.01 -14.70
CA ALA A 475 -9.34 9.99 -13.88
C ALA A 475 -9.02 8.56 -14.35
N TRP A 476 -8.99 7.61 -13.42
CA TRP A 476 -8.82 6.20 -13.74
C TRP A 476 -10.17 5.49 -13.91
N PHE A 477 -11.14 5.78 -13.05
CA PHE A 477 -12.50 5.24 -13.06
C PHE A 477 -13.50 6.27 -13.60
N ALA A 478 -14.54 5.79 -14.30
CA ALA A 478 -15.62 6.66 -14.76
C ALA A 478 -16.55 7.08 -13.61
N ASP A 479 -16.76 6.21 -12.63
CA ASP A 479 -17.54 6.49 -11.43
C ASP A 479 -16.70 7.28 -10.42
N GLU A 480 -17.09 8.53 -10.15
CA GLU A 480 -16.43 9.44 -9.22
C GLU A 480 -16.30 8.84 -7.81
N ARG A 481 -17.24 8.00 -7.37
CA ARG A 481 -17.18 7.34 -6.05
C ARG A 481 -15.99 6.38 -5.97
N ILE A 482 -15.72 5.65 -7.05
CA ILE A 482 -14.58 4.71 -7.12
C ILE A 482 -13.27 5.48 -7.29
N GLU A 483 -13.27 6.52 -8.13
CA GLU A 483 -12.11 7.40 -8.33
C GLU A 483 -11.66 8.04 -7.01
N LYS A 484 -12.62 8.57 -6.23
CA LYS A 484 -12.33 9.15 -4.92
C LYS A 484 -11.68 8.15 -3.96
N ILE A 485 -12.20 6.92 -3.89
CA ILE A 485 -11.61 5.85 -3.06
C ILE A 485 -10.19 5.53 -3.52
N TYR A 486 -9.96 5.46 -4.83
CA TYR A 486 -8.63 5.23 -5.40
C TYR A 486 -7.65 6.33 -5.01
N GLU A 487 -8.02 7.59 -5.23
CA GLU A 487 -7.15 8.72 -4.93
C GLU A 487 -6.85 8.87 -3.43
N GLU A 488 -7.84 8.67 -2.56
CA GLU A 488 -7.66 8.70 -1.10
C GLU A 488 -6.74 7.58 -0.63
N SER A 489 -7.00 6.34 -1.08
CA SER A 489 -6.20 5.17 -0.70
C SER A 489 -4.74 5.31 -1.15
N LEU A 490 -4.52 5.78 -2.37
CA LEU A 490 -3.19 6.00 -2.92
C LEU A 490 -2.42 7.07 -2.13
N ARG A 491 -3.09 8.20 -1.85
CA ARG A 491 -2.51 9.31 -1.09
C ARG A 491 -2.15 8.90 0.33
N ALA A 492 -3.03 8.15 1.00
CA ALA A 492 -2.74 7.64 2.33
C ALA A 492 -1.53 6.69 2.34
N GLU A 493 -1.40 5.78 1.36
CA GLU A 493 -0.21 4.93 1.30
C GLU A 493 1.06 5.72 1.00
N LEU A 494 1.04 6.66 0.06
CA LEU A 494 2.20 7.53 -0.19
C LEU A 494 2.62 8.27 1.08
N PHE A 495 1.64 8.85 1.79
CA PHE A 495 1.88 9.52 3.06
C PHE A 495 2.44 8.58 4.12
N GLN A 496 1.93 7.35 4.22
CA GLN A 496 2.39 6.37 5.19
C GLN A 496 3.83 5.92 4.89
N ILE A 497 4.19 5.73 3.61
CA ILE A 497 5.57 5.42 3.19
C ILE A 497 6.50 6.60 3.54
N ILE A 498 6.12 7.83 3.17
CA ILE A 498 6.91 9.03 3.46
C ILE A 498 7.12 9.19 4.97
N SER A 499 6.05 9.09 5.74
CA SER A 499 6.06 9.23 7.20
C SER A 499 6.77 8.09 7.94
N ARG A 500 7.31 7.10 7.23
CA ARG A 500 8.20 6.07 7.80
C ARG A 500 9.68 6.34 7.62
N SER A 501 10.04 7.26 6.72
CA SER A 501 11.41 7.76 6.62
C SER A 501 11.82 8.52 7.90
N ASN A 502 13.05 9.03 7.93
CA ASN A 502 13.54 9.87 9.04
C ASN A 502 12.72 11.17 9.24
N ILE A 503 11.79 11.51 8.34
CA ILE A 503 10.85 12.62 8.58
C ILE A 503 10.00 12.41 9.85
N ARG A 504 9.81 11.15 10.27
CA ARG A 504 9.07 10.77 11.49
C ARG A 504 9.80 11.17 12.77
N ASN A 505 11.11 11.40 12.69
CA ASN A 505 11.92 11.73 13.85
C ASN A 505 11.78 13.23 14.16
N LEU A 506 10.99 13.51 15.19
CA LEU A 506 10.57 14.86 15.57
C LEU A 506 11.65 15.65 16.33
N SER A 507 12.65 14.95 16.90
CA SER A 507 13.72 15.58 17.67
C SER A 507 14.91 16.05 16.82
N VAL A 508 14.97 15.63 15.56
CA VAL A 508 16.04 16.01 14.61
C VAL A 508 15.95 17.49 14.22
N SER A 509 17.12 18.10 13.97
CA SER A 509 17.27 19.49 13.54
C SER A 509 16.59 19.77 12.19
N SER A 510 16.27 21.03 11.91
CA SER A 510 15.67 21.47 10.64
C SER A 510 16.62 21.34 9.44
N ASP A 511 17.92 21.23 9.69
CA ASP A 511 18.94 21.31 8.63
C ASP A 511 19.16 19.94 7.94
N GLU A 512 18.72 18.86 8.58
CA GLU A 512 18.78 17.52 8.01
C GLU A 512 17.61 17.27 7.04
N THR A 513 17.93 17.26 5.75
CA THR A 513 16.96 17.10 4.66
C THR A 513 16.63 15.64 4.40
N VAL A 514 15.35 15.34 4.18
CA VAL A 514 14.83 14.04 3.78
C VAL A 514 14.38 14.11 2.31
N HIS A 515 14.92 13.24 1.47
CA HIS A 515 14.63 13.21 0.03
C HIS A 515 13.76 12.00 -0.36
N ILE A 516 12.59 12.26 -0.93
CA ILE A 516 11.71 11.20 -1.41
C ILE A 516 11.57 11.28 -2.92
N PHE A 517 12.15 10.32 -3.63
CA PHE A 517 12.08 10.20 -5.08
C PHE A 517 10.90 9.31 -5.48
N ILE A 518 10.05 9.78 -6.40
CA ILE A 518 8.85 9.04 -6.84
C ILE A 518 8.84 8.95 -8.36
N ALA A 519 8.95 7.73 -8.90
CA ALA A 519 8.84 7.47 -10.32
C ALA A 519 7.37 7.47 -10.79
N THR A 520 6.92 8.61 -11.32
CA THR A 520 5.55 8.79 -11.82
C THR A 520 5.43 9.96 -12.79
N ASN A 521 4.57 9.80 -13.80
CA ASN A 521 4.16 10.86 -14.72
C ASN A 521 2.75 11.39 -14.45
N PHE A 522 2.16 11.07 -13.29
CA PHE A 522 0.85 11.56 -12.87
C PHE A 522 0.99 12.82 -12.01
N ASP A 523 1.03 13.99 -12.66
CA ASP A 523 1.23 15.28 -11.98
C ASP A 523 0.12 15.58 -10.95
N HIS A 524 -1.14 15.34 -11.31
CA HIS A 524 -2.30 15.63 -10.43
C HIS A 524 -2.28 14.88 -9.10
N LEU A 525 -1.72 13.65 -9.06
CA LEU A 525 -1.60 12.86 -7.83
C LEU A 525 -0.51 13.42 -6.91
N ILE A 526 0.61 13.87 -7.49
CA ILE A 526 1.68 14.52 -6.74
C ILE A 526 1.21 15.87 -6.20
N GLU A 527 0.54 16.68 -7.03
CA GLU A 527 -0.08 17.94 -6.58
C GLU A 527 -1.09 17.70 -5.46
N GLY A 528 -1.92 16.66 -5.58
CA GLY A 528 -2.87 16.23 -4.57
C GLY A 528 -2.21 15.81 -3.26
N MET A 529 -1.04 15.17 -3.32
CA MET A 529 -0.23 14.78 -2.17
C MET A 529 0.43 16.00 -1.50
N MET A 530 0.93 16.97 -2.28
CA MET A 530 1.55 18.19 -1.74
C MET A 530 0.60 18.99 -0.84
N LYS A 531 -0.70 18.97 -1.15
CA LYS A 531 -1.75 19.59 -0.31
C LYS A 531 -1.88 18.96 1.08
N MET A 532 -1.45 17.70 1.25
CA MET A 532 -1.51 16.99 2.54
C MET A 532 -0.45 17.46 3.53
N PHE A 533 0.59 18.13 3.04
CA PHE A 533 1.70 18.65 3.85
C PHE A 533 1.60 20.17 4.05
N ASP A 534 0.41 20.74 3.91
CA ASP A 534 0.13 22.18 4.03
C ASP A 534 1.05 23.08 3.18
N GLY A 535 1.57 22.56 2.07
CA GLY A 535 2.48 23.29 1.18
C GLY A 535 3.87 23.56 1.76
N LYS A 536 4.23 22.98 2.91
CA LYS A 536 5.52 23.18 3.59
C LYS A 536 6.68 22.39 3.00
N VAL A 537 6.43 21.65 1.93
CA VAL A 537 7.35 20.67 1.34
C VAL A 537 7.88 21.19 0.00
N SER A 538 9.16 20.95 -0.28
CA SER A 538 9.75 21.30 -1.57
C SER A 538 9.43 20.24 -2.63
N LEU A 539 9.05 20.66 -3.85
CA LEU A 539 8.83 19.77 -4.99
C LEU A 539 9.82 20.06 -6.11
N ILE A 540 10.55 19.03 -6.54
CA ILE A 540 11.45 19.06 -7.68
C ILE A 540 10.91 18.10 -8.74
N GLN A 541 10.71 18.59 -9.96
CA GLN A 541 10.25 17.78 -11.09
C GLN A 541 11.37 17.57 -12.11
N THR A 542 11.57 16.32 -12.52
CA THR A 542 12.61 15.94 -13.49
C THR A 542 12.01 15.08 -14.61
N ASP A 543 12.23 15.49 -15.87
CA ASP A 543 11.73 14.82 -17.07
C ASP A 543 12.60 13.61 -17.50
N VAL A 544 12.88 12.68 -16.57
CA VAL A 544 13.82 11.55 -16.75
C VAL A 544 13.60 10.77 -18.05
N GLU A 545 12.36 10.37 -18.34
CA GLU A 545 12.09 9.56 -19.54
C GLU A 545 12.33 10.34 -20.85
N LYS A 546 11.99 11.63 -20.88
CA LYS A 546 12.23 12.48 -22.07
C LYS A 546 13.72 12.77 -22.23
N ASP A 547 14.41 13.01 -21.13
CA ASP A 547 15.85 13.29 -21.11
C ASP A 547 16.66 12.07 -21.55
N SER A 548 16.34 10.87 -21.05
CA SER A 548 16.99 9.64 -21.48
C SER A 548 16.73 9.29 -22.94
N LYS A 549 15.51 9.51 -23.45
CA LYS A 549 15.21 9.32 -24.89
C LYS A 549 15.99 10.30 -25.77
N PHE A 550 16.10 11.55 -25.31
CA PHE A 550 16.89 12.56 -25.98
C PHE A 550 18.38 12.19 -25.99
N GLU A 551 18.92 11.80 -24.84
CA GLU A 551 20.31 11.34 -24.69
C GLU A 551 20.61 10.18 -25.63
N ALA A 552 19.77 9.14 -25.65
CA ALA A 552 19.97 7.96 -26.51
C ALA A 552 19.93 8.31 -28.01
N ARG A 553 18.96 9.14 -28.44
CA ARG A 553 18.88 9.59 -29.84
C ARG A 553 20.08 10.45 -30.24
N LEU A 554 20.56 11.28 -29.32
CA LEU A 554 21.74 12.09 -29.56
C LEU A 554 23.00 11.23 -29.63
N ASP A 555 23.16 10.26 -28.73
CA ASP A 555 24.30 9.35 -28.68
C ASP A 555 24.44 8.55 -29.98
N GLU A 556 23.34 7.99 -30.49
CA GLU A 556 23.30 7.33 -31.81
C GLU A 556 23.82 8.25 -32.93
N LYS A 557 23.34 9.50 -32.96
CA LYS A 557 23.70 10.46 -34.02
C LYS A 557 25.13 10.99 -33.90
N VAL A 558 25.65 11.12 -32.68
CA VAL A 558 27.03 11.55 -32.43
C VAL A 558 27.99 10.40 -32.75
N LYS A 559 27.62 9.16 -32.44
CA LYS A 559 28.41 7.98 -32.80
C LYS A 559 28.51 7.82 -34.32
N GLU A 560 27.40 7.94 -35.05
CA GLU A 560 27.40 7.99 -36.52
C GLU A 560 28.33 9.09 -37.06
N ALA A 561 28.32 10.27 -36.43
CA ALA A 561 29.18 11.39 -36.82
C ALA A 561 30.67 11.09 -36.54
N ALA A 562 31.00 10.52 -35.38
CA ALA A 562 32.36 10.15 -35.00
C ALA A 562 32.93 9.08 -35.95
N GLU A 563 32.17 8.03 -36.23
CA GLU A 563 32.53 6.98 -37.20
C GLU A 563 32.79 7.58 -38.59
N LYS A 564 31.97 8.53 -39.02
CA LYS A 564 32.14 9.22 -40.31
C LYS A 564 33.38 10.11 -40.36
N ILE A 565 33.70 10.85 -39.29
CA ILE A 565 34.94 11.66 -39.20
C ILE A 565 36.15 10.77 -39.46
N ILE A 566 36.18 9.60 -38.82
CA ILE A 566 37.28 8.64 -38.91
C ILE A 566 37.32 8.00 -40.30
N ASN A 567 36.20 7.47 -40.79
CA ASN A 567 36.14 6.73 -42.05
C ASN A 567 36.38 7.61 -43.29
N GLU A 568 35.95 8.88 -43.25
CA GLU A 568 36.09 9.82 -44.37
C GLU A 568 37.27 10.80 -44.19
N ASN A 569 38.09 10.65 -43.14
CA ASN A 569 39.22 11.55 -42.82
C ASN A 569 38.82 13.05 -42.81
N ILE A 570 37.70 13.38 -42.19
CA ILE A 570 37.21 14.76 -42.10
C ILE A 570 38.14 15.58 -41.20
N LYS A 571 38.71 16.68 -41.73
CA LYS A 571 39.52 17.61 -40.93
C LYS A 571 38.65 18.40 -39.95
N LEU A 572 38.97 18.34 -38.65
CA LEU A 572 38.36 19.16 -37.59
C LEU A 572 39.24 20.40 -37.30
N PRO A 573 38.67 21.54 -36.84
CA PRO A 573 37.26 21.80 -36.56
C PRO A 573 36.39 21.81 -37.82
N ALA A 574 35.22 21.17 -37.76
CA ALA A 574 34.26 21.14 -38.86
C ALA A 574 32.87 21.54 -38.37
N ALA A 575 32.15 22.33 -39.17
CA ALA A 575 30.74 22.65 -38.89
C ALA A 575 29.91 21.36 -38.80
N VAL A 576 29.05 21.23 -37.78
CA VAL A 576 28.29 19.98 -37.51
C VAL A 576 27.56 19.45 -38.75
N GLY A 577 27.02 20.34 -39.58
CA GLY A 577 26.32 19.96 -40.82
C GLY A 577 27.21 19.37 -41.92
N LYS A 578 28.53 19.54 -41.87
CA LYS A 578 29.50 18.92 -42.80
C LYS A 578 29.92 17.52 -42.34
N VAL A 579 29.75 17.22 -41.06
CA VAL A 579 30.18 15.98 -40.42
C VAL A 579 29.09 14.89 -40.45
N THR A 580 27.86 15.25 -40.82
CA THR A 580 26.71 14.33 -40.84
C THR A 580 25.99 14.36 -42.18
N ASN A 581 25.36 13.25 -42.60
CA ASN A 581 24.59 13.13 -43.86
C ASN A 581 23.25 13.91 -43.88
N GLY A 582 23.06 14.92 -43.03
CA GLY A 582 21.82 15.70 -43.04
C GLY A 582 21.67 16.71 -41.91
N SER A 583 20.69 17.60 -42.08
CA SER A 583 20.28 18.65 -41.14
C SER A 583 19.88 18.15 -39.74
N ALA A 584 19.73 16.85 -39.51
CA ALA A 584 19.17 16.27 -38.29
C ALA A 584 19.99 16.53 -37.01
N LEU A 585 21.29 16.19 -36.96
CA LEU A 585 22.12 16.45 -35.77
C LEU A 585 22.28 17.96 -35.53
N LYS A 586 22.50 18.73 -36.60
CA LYS A 586 22.55 20.20 -36.55
C LYS A 586 21.26 20.80 -36.01
N ASN A 587 20.09 20.34 -36.47
CA ASN A 587 18.78 20.80 -36.00
C ASN A 587 18.55 20.43 -34.54
N LEU A 588 18.92 19.20 -34.16
CA LEU A 588 18.77 18.70 -32.79
C LEU A 588 19.66 19.48 -31.81
N LEU A 589 20.89 19.82 -32.19
CA LEU A 589 21.73 20.76 -31.45
C LEU A 589 21.09 22.14 -31.38
N ASN A 590 20.74 22.74 -32.52
CA ASN A 590 20.20 24.11 -32.54
C ASN A 590 18.88 24.25 -31.76
N GLN A 591 18.02 23.24 -31.78
CA GLN A 591 16.76 23.23 -31.04
C GLN A 591 16.96 23.19 -29.52
N HIS A 592 18.02 22.53 -29.03
CA HIS A 592 18.20 22.23 -27.60
C HIS A 592 19.41 22.90 -26.95
N TRP A 593 20.28 23.57 -27.71
CA TRP A 593 21.53 24.13 -27.20
C TRP A 593 21.35 25.27 -26.18
N HIS A 594 20.27 26.05 -26.32
CA HIS A 594 19.97 27.16 -25.42
C HIS A 594 19.38 26.71 -24.08
N ASP A 595 18.94 25.45 -23.96
CA ASP A 595 18.52 24.85 -22.70
C ASP A 595 19.77 24.38 -21.93
N PRO A 596 20.10 24.97 -20.76
CA PRO A 596 21.31 24.61 -20.01
C PRO A 596 21.36 23.13 -19.59
N LYS A 597 20.21 22.50 -19.29
CA LYS A 597 20.15 21.08 -18.92
C LYS A 597 20.45 20.22 -20.14
N LYS A 598 19.82 20.51 -21.28
CA LYS A 598 20.07 19.79 -22.54
C LYS A 598 21.49 20.00 -23.05
N ARG A 599 22.04 21.21 -22.92
CA ARG A 599 23.44 21.52 -23.27
C ARG A 599 24.42 20.64 -22.49
N LYS A 600 24.20 20.44 -21.19
CA LYS A 600 25.03 19.50 -20.38
C LYS A 600 24.97 18.07 -20.93
N ILE A 601 23.78 17.57 -21.29
CA ILE A 601 23.62 16.25 -21.91
C ILE A 601 24.38 16.19 -23.24
N ILE A 602 24.24 17.21 -24.07
CA ILE A 602 24.92 17.30 -25.36
C ILE A 602 26.44 17.23 -25.18
N THR A 603 27.01 18.08 -24.32
CA THR A 603 28.44 18.09 -24.06
C THR A 603 28.93 16.75 -23.53
N ALA A 604 28.19 16.12 -22.60
CA ALA A 604 28.56 14.81 -22.07
C ALA A 604 28.58 13.72 -23.16
N VAL A 605 27.56 13.69 -24.04
CA VAL A 605 27.47 12.71 -25.14
C VAL A 605 28.61 12.89 -26.15
N PHE A 606 28.93 14.13 -26.53
CA PHE A 606 30.05 14.41 -27.43
C PHE A 606 31.37 13.92 -26.83
N ARG A 607 31.63 14.23 -25.55
CA ARG A 607 32.86 13.81 -24.87
C ARG A 607 33.00 12.30 -24.75
N ARG A 608 31.90 11.57 -24.52
CA ARG A 608 31.91 10.09 -24.51
C ARG A 608 32.34 9.49 -25.85
N ASN A 609 32.10 10.21 -26.93
CA ASN A 609 32.49 9.83 -28.29
C ASN A 609 33.77 10.55 -28.75
N GLU A 610 34.58 11.04 -27.81
CA GLU A 610 35.87 11.72 -28.07
C GLU A 610 35.79 13.02 -28.89
N LEU A 611 34.62 13.66 -28.89
CA LEU A 611 34.36 14.92 -29.57
C LEU A 611 34.00 16.03 -28.58
N ASP A 612 34.10 17.29 -29.00
CA ASP A 612 33.53 18.44 -28.30
C ASP A 612 32.87 19.42 -29.30
N ILE A 613 32.07 20.36 -28.79
CA ILE A 613 31.39 21.38 -29.59
C ILE A 613 31.82 22.77 -29.14
N ILE A 614 32.26 23.59 -30.10
CA ILE A 614 32.57 25.00 -29.89
C ILE A 614 31.61 25.90 -30.67
N GLU A 615 31.31 27.07 -30.11
CA GLU A 615 30.56 28.13 -30.77
C GLU A 615 31.54 29.12 -31.41
N LYS A 616 31.44 29.30 -32.73
CA LYS A 616 32.11 30.40 -33.44
C LYS A 616 31.10 31.45 -33.85
N SER A 617 31.36 32.69 -33.45
CA SER A 617 30.71 33.88 -33.97
C SER A 617 31.13 34.11 -35.41
N VAL A 618 30.17 34.16 -36.33
CA VAL A 618 30.41 34.49 -37.74
C VAL A 618 30.05 35.96 -37.97
N GLN A 619 30.76 36.63 -38.89
CA GLN A 619 30.41 37.99 -39.34
C GLN A 619 28.92 38.06 -39.74
N GLY A 620 28.19 39.02 -39.17
CA GLY A 620 26.74 39.17 -39.33
C GLY A 620 25.88 38.58 -38.21
N GLY A 621 26.46 38.20 -37.06
CA GLY A 621 25.72 37.81 -35.85
C GLY A 621 25.18 36.37 -35.82
N LYS A 622 25.49 35.55 -36.84
CA LYS A 622 25.14 34.12 -36.85
C LYS A 622 26.16 33.31 -36.03
N VAL A 623 25.67 32.49 -35.11
CA VAL A 623 26.50 31.55 -34.33
C VAL A 623 26.53 30.19 -35.03
N ASN A 624 27.73 29.75 -35.43
CA ASN A 624 27.94 28.40 -35.97
C ASN A 624 28.52 27.48 -34.90
N LYS A 625 28.04 26.24 -34.86
CA LYS A 625 28.54 25.18 -33.99
C LYS A 625 29.50 24.29 -34.78
N GLU A 626 30.72 24.14 -34.29
CA GLU A 626 31.77 23.30 -34.88
C GLU A 626 32.12 22.15 -33.94
N VAL A 627 32.42 20.99 -34.51
CA VAL A 627 32.89 19.80 -33.80
C VAL A 627 34.42 19.81 -33.79
N ILE A 628 35.01 19.52 -32.63
CA ILE A 628 36.46 19.33 -32.43
C ILE A 628 36.72 17.98 -31.76
N TYR A 629 37.98 17.55 -31.74
CA TYR A 629 38.40 16.43 -30.88
C TYR A 629 38.36 16.87 -29.42
N PHE A 630 37.92 15.97 -28.55
CA PHE A 630 38.00 16.18 -27.12
C PHE A 630 39.46 16.02 -26.66
N SER A 631 40.11 17.13 -26.27
CA SER A 631 41.43 17.07 -25.64
C SER A 631 41.28 16.72 -24.17
N LYS A 632 41.78 15.54 -23.75
CA LYS A 632 41.98 15.24 -22.33
C LYS A 632 43.13 16.11 -21.82
N SER A 633 42.79 17.21 -21.16
CA SER A 633 43.72 18.00 -20.35
C SER A 633 44.10 17.25 -19.09
#